data_AF-A0A2E6RJ94-F1
#
_entry.id   AF-A0A2E6RJ94-F1
#
_cell.length_a   1.000
_cell.length_b   1.000
_cell.length_c   1.000
_cell.angle_alpha   90.00
_cell.angle_beta   90.00
_cell.angle_gamma   90.00
#
_symmetry.space_group_name_H-M   'P 1'
#
loop_
_entity.id
_entity.type
_entity.pdbx_description
1 polymer ?
#
loop_
_entity_poly.entity_id
_entity_poly.type
_entity_poly.pdbx_seq_one_letter_code
_entity_poly.pdbx_strand_id
1 'polypeptide(L)'
;MSEGTKVPPITIQHSECGHLTFGDEKKNSERPRDVGLYGGDSQKLRLFRDGGFELCSSESQGANLQKGSSIMQVCDDAPLSINSEGDITIRAKNKLILKADLIEIESHNTSEDGVTIMAEHDIKLRAKNNTIITSDNITIDAHERVLTHSEGWTVLMGQYIRLHEPQTKICPAFLEEYIENQIKTLKN
;
A
#
# COMPACT_ATOMS: atom_id res chain seq x y z
N MET A 1 23.72 -42.56 -3.92
CA MET A 1 23.89 -41.14 -3.54
C MET A 1 23.92 -41.09 -2.03
N SER A 2 25.05 -40.66 -1.44
CA SER A 2 25.25 -40.64 0.01
C SER A 2 24.26 -39.65 0.65
N GLU A 3 23.45 -40.12 1.60
CA GLU A 3 22.76 -39.24 2.54
C GLU A 3 23.84 -38.47 3.30
N GLY A 4 24.07 -37.22 2.91
CA GLY A 4 24.96 -36.31 3.63
C GLY A 4 24.54 -36.26 5.09
N THR A 5 25.50 -36.46 5.99
CA THR A 5 25.30 -36.46 7.44
C THR A 5 24.68 -35.12 7.84
N LYS A 6 23.38 -35.10 8.10
CA LYS A 6 22.69 -33.88 8.53
C LYS A 6 23.14 -33.55 9.95
N VAL A 7 23.99 -32.54 10.07
CA VAL A 7 24.41 -31.99 11.36
C VAL A 7 23.15 -31.45 12.06
N PRO A 8 22.85 -31.86 13.30
CA PRO A 8 21.69 -31.37 14.02
C PRO A 8 21.80 -29.87 14.25
N PRO A 9 20.68 -29.13 14.29
CA PRO A 9 20.72 -27.71 14.53
C PRO A 9 21.25 -27.42 15.94
N ILE A 10 21.99 -26.31 16.06
CA ILE A 10 22.37 -25.74 17.35
C ILE A 10 21.15 -25.01 17.91
N THR A 11 20.66 -25.47 19.05
CA THR A 11 19.55 -24.81 19.76
C THR A 11 20.02 -24.33 21.13
N ILE A 12 19.96 -23.02 21.35
CA ILE A 12 20.18 -22.38 22.65
C ILE A 12 18.79 -22.04 23.19
N GLN A 13 18.38 -22.65 24.29
CA GLN A 13 17.02 -22.53 24.81
C GLN A 13 16.99 -22.19 26.30
N HIS A 14 16.00 -21.39 26.70
CA HIS A 14 15.56 -21.23 28.07
C HIS A 14 14.10 -21.66 28.14
N SER A 15 13.75 -22.60 29.02
CA SER A 15 12.43 -23.26 29.07
C SER A 15 11.27 -22.28 29.23
N GLU A 16 11.53 -21.09 29.77
CA GLU A 16 10.50 -20.07 30.04
C GLU A 16 10.58 -18.85 29.11
N CYS A 17 11.67 -18.68 28.35
CA CYS A 17 11.95 -17.40 27.66
C CYS A 17 12.13 -17.53 26.15
N GLY A 18 12.09 -18.74 25.60
CA GLY A 18 12.22 -19.01 24.17
C GLY A 18 13.56 -19.63 23.79
N HIS A 19 13.84 -19.68 22.49
CA HIS A 19 15.01 -20.37 21.96
C HIS A 19 15.57 -19.73 20.68
N LEU A 20 16.86 -19.89 20.47
CA LEU A 20 17.59 -19.50 19.27
C LEU A 20 18.08 -20.77 18.58
N THR A 21 17.80 -20.92 17.30
CA THR A 21 18.15 -22.10 16.49
C THR A 21 18.98 -21.71 15.28
N PHE A 22 20.06 -22.45 15.03
CA PHE A 22 20.87 -22.38 13.82
C PHE A 22 21.00 -23.79 13.19
N GLY A 23 20.68 -23.93 11.91
CA GLY A 23 20.86 -25.19 11.16
C GLY A 23 19.55 -25.86 10.72
N ASP A 24 19.67 -27.04 10.10
CA ASP A 24 18.57 -27.77 9.45
C ASP A 24 17.36 -28.00 10.37
N GLU A 25 16.22 -27.44 9.97
CA GLU A 25 14.93 -27.82 10.54
C GLU A 25 14.59 -29.31 10.21
N LYS A 26 13.90 -29.99 11.14
CA LYS A 26 13.47 -31.39 10.95
C LYS A 26 12.59 -31.54 9.69
N LYS A 27 12.64 -32.73 9.06
CA LYS A 27 11.81 -33.07 7.90
C LYS A 27 10.32 -32.85 8.23
N ASN A 28 9.58 -32.17 7.33
CA ASN A 28 8.15 -31.78 7.37
C ASN A 28 7.83 -30.29 7.64
N SER A 29 8.78 -29.37 7.51
CA SER A 29 8.48 -27.94 7.39
C SER A 29 8.10 -27.59 5.95
N GLU A 30 6.97 -26.89 5.75
CA GLU A 30 6.56 -26.38 4.43
C GLU A 30 7.58 -25.39 3.86
N ARG A 31 8.31 -24.70 4.74
CA ARG A 31 9.38 -23.75 4.38
C ARG A 31 10.54 -23.85 5.38
N PRO A 32 11.62 -24.58 5.04
CA PRO A 32 12.74 -24.80 5.95
C PRO A 32 13.47 -23.49 6.30
N ARG A 33 13.68 -23.25 7.60
CA ARG A 33 14.52 -22.15 8.10
C ARG A 33 15.96 -22.58 8.34
N ASP A 34 16.88 -21.61 8.29
CA ASP A 34 18.27 -21.77 8.73
C ASP A 34 18.56 -21.07 10.06
N VAL A 35 17.88 -19.95 10.34
CA VAL A 35 17.99 -19.23 11.62
C VAL A 35 16.60 -18.96 12.15
N GLY A 36 16.41 -19.15 13.45
CA GLY A 36 15.16 -18.81 14.12
C GLY A 36 15.40 -18.31 15.54
N LEU A 37 14.92 -17.10 15.85
CA LEU A 37 14.85 -16.54 17.19
C LEU A 37 13.39 -16.56 17.64
N TYR A 38 13.10 -17.23 18.76
CA TYR A 38 11.76 -17.45 19.27
C TYR A 38 11.62 -16.84 20.66
N GLY A 39 10.54 -16.09 20.88
CA GLY A 39 10.15 -15.52 22.17
C GLY A 39 8.77 -16.04 22.59
N GLY A 40 8.72 -16.84 23.67
CA GLY A 40 7.49 -17.49 24.12
C GLY A 40 6.81 -18.35 23.04
N ASP A 41 5.48 -18.43 23.07
CA ASP A 41 4.71 -19.36 22.22
C ASP A 41 4.43 -18.85 20.80
N SER A 42 4.56 -17.54 20.55
CA SER A 42 4.10 -16.93 19.29
C SER A 42 5.00 -15.85 18.68
N GLN A 43 6.03 -15.36 19.38
CA GLN A 43 6.99 -14.42 18.78
C GLN A 43 8.09 -15.21 18.08
N LYS A 44 8.39 -14.83 16.83
CA LYS A 44 9.48 -15.46 16.08
C LYS A 44 10.05 -14.52 15.03
N LEU A 45 11.36 -14.55 14.89
CA LEU A 45 12.11 -14.06 13.74
C LEU A 45 12.73 -15.28 13.07
N ARG A 46 12.39 -15.55 11.80
CA ARG A 46 12.95 -16.67 11.02
C ARG A 46 13.65 -16.15 9.78
N LEU A 47 14.80 -16.73 9.45
CA LEU A 47 15.47 -16.60 8.16
C LEU A 47 15.40 -17.95 7.44
N PHE A 48 14.86 -17.94 6.23
CA PHE A 48 14.60 -19.13 5.43
C PHE A 48 15.73 -19.43 4.44
N ARG A 49 15.87 -20.71 4.05
CA ARG A 49 16.87 -21.17 3.07
C ARG A 49 16.78 -20.48 1.72
N ASP A 50 15.57 -20.09 1.36
CA ASP A 50 15.26 -19.38 0.12
C ASP A 50 15.55 -17.88 0.21
N GLY A 51 16.20 -17.41 1.29
CA GLY A 51 16.59 -16.01 1.48
C GLY A 51 15.48 -15.12 2.05
N GLY A 52 14.27 -15.63 2.26
CA GLY A 52 13.21 -14.83 2.89
C GLY A 52 13.32 -14.77 4.40
N PHE A 53 12.52 -13.89 5.01
CA PHE A 53 12.41 -13.79 6.47
C PHE A 53 10.95 -13.71 6.91
N GLU A 54 10.69 -14.04 8.17
CA GLU A 54 9.41 -13.83 8.82
C GLU A 54 9.63 -13.17 10.18
N LEU A 55 8.82 -12.14 10.49
CA LEU A 55 8.77 -11.50 11.79
C LEU A 55 7.33 -11.57 12.34
N CYS A 56 7.11 -12.37 13.38
CA CYS A 56 5.84 -12.49 14.07
C CYS A 56 5.96 -11.98 15.51
N SER A 57 4.96 -11.21 15.94
CA SER A 57 4.74 -10.83 17.34
C SER A 57 3.67 -11.72 17.98
N SER A 58 3.69 -11.86 19.31
CA SER A 58 2.75 -12.73 20.04
C SER A 58 1.35 -12.17 20.15
N GLU A 59 0.38 -13.07 20.31
CA GLU A 59 -0.92 -12.77 20.87
C GLU A 59 -0.92 -12.92 22.41
N SER A 60 -0.19 -12.09 23.14
CA SER A 60 -0.29 -12.13 24.60
C SER A 60 -1.48 -11.31 25.10
N GLN A 61 -2.30 -11.92 25.96
CA GLN A 61 -3.35 -11.24 26.72
C GLN A 61 -2.71 -10.29 27.74
N GLY A 62 -3.06 -9.00 27.72
CA GLY A 62 -2.59 -8.01 28.70
C GLY A 62 -2.50 -6.58 28.15
N ALA A 63 -2.33 -5.59 29.04
CA ALA A 63 -2.55 -4.14 28.86
C ALA A 63 -1.79 -3.41 27.73
N ASN A 64 -1.01 -4.11 26.89
CA ASN A 64 -0.47 -3.61 25.64
C ASN A 64 -1.35 -4.08 24.48
N LEU A 65 -2.51 -3.44 24.31
CA LEU A 65 -3.49 -3.74 23.25
C LEU A 65 -3.01 -3.40 21.83
N GLN A 66 -1.87 -2.71 21.67
CA GLN A 66 -1.29 -2.42 20.36
C GLN A 66 -0.34 -3.54 19.93
N LYS A 67 -0.93 -4.54 19.26
CA LYS A 67 -0.24 -5.61 18.55
C LYS A 67 0.36 -5.06 17.25
N GLY A 68 1.64 -5.33 16.99
CA GLY A 68 2.25 -5.10 15.68
C GLY A 68 3.66 -5.68 15.57
N SER A 69 3.95 -6.39 14.48
CA SER A 69 5.32 -6.55 14.01
C SER A 69 5.73 -5.25 13.32
N SER A 70 6.92 -4.72 13.59
CA SER A 70 7.45 -3.56 12.89
C SER A 70 8.76 -3.93 12.20
N ILE A 71 8.91 -3.51 10.95
CA ILE A 71 10.20 -3.50 10.27
C ILE A 71 10.67 -2.05 10.35
N MET A 72 11.73 -1.81 11.11
CA MET A 72 12.28 -0.48 11.33
C MET A 72 13.73 -0.48 10.90
N GLN A 73 14.05 0.33 9.89
CA GLN A 73 15.41 0.63 9.49
C GLN A 73 15.84 1.86 10.30
N VAL A 74 16.91 1.70 11.10
CA VAL A 74 17.34 2.68 12.14
C VAL A 74 18.71 3.29 11.88
N CYS A 75 19.35 2.91 10.78
CA CYS A 75 20.66 3.44 10.42
C CYS A 75 20.44 4.73 9.64
N ASP A 76 20.89 5.84 10.21
CA ASP A 76 20.93 7.11 9.50
C ASP A 76 21.70 6.89 8.17
N ASP A 77 21.15 7.39 7.07
CA ASP A 77 21.67 7.30 5.69
C ASP A 77 21.67 5.92 4.98
N ALA A 78 20.98 4.89 5.50
CA ALA A 78 20.81 3.63 4.78
C ALA A 78 19.35 3.39 4.34
N PRO A 79 19.07 3.02 3.09
CA PRO A 79 17.69 2.77 2.64
C PRO A 79 17.18 1.40 3.10
N LEU A 80 15.87 1.32 3.36
CA LEU A 80 15.16 0.03 3.40
C LEU A 80 14.71 -0.32 1.97
N SER A 81 15.39 -1.28 1.33
CA SER A 81 15.03 -1.77 -0.01
C SER A 81 14.23 -3.07 0.10
N ILE A 82 13.09 -3.13 -0.59
CA ILE A 82 12.30 -4.37 -0.75
C ILE A 82 12.35 -4.74 -2.23
N ASN A 83 13.12 -5.76 -2.56
CA ASN A 83 13.26 -6.28 -3.93
C ASN A 83 12.62 -7.66 -4.00
N SER A 84 11.87 -7.92 -5.07
CA SER A 84 11.20 -9.21 -5.28
C SER A 84 11.21 -9.55 -6.77
N GLU A 85 11.62 -10.77 -7.10
CA GLU A 85 11.52 -11.35 -8.47
C GLU A 85 10.08 -11.76 -8.80
N GLY A 86 9.21 -11.86 -7.79
CA GLY A 86 7.78 -12.11 -7.95
C GLY A 86 6.93 -11.02 -7.31
N ASP A 87 5.63 -11.28 -7.18
CA ASP A 87 4.67 -10.27 -6.72
C ASP A 87 4.86 -9.86 -5.26
N ILE A 88 4.76 -8.56 -5.00
CA ILE A 88 4.64 -8.01 -3.65
C ILE A 88 3.16 -7.67 -3.40
N THR A 89 2.54 -8.35 -2.44
CA THR A 89 1.14 -8.07 -2.04
C THR A 89 1.09 -7.46 -0.64
N ILE A 90 0.62 -6.23 -0.53
CA ILE A 90 0.40 -5.54 0.75
C ILE A 90 -1.10 -5.55 1.08
N ARG A 91 -1.50 -6.27 2.14
CA ARG A 91 -2.89 -6.33 2.59
C ARG A 91 -3.04 -5.68 3.97
N ALA A 92 -3.87 -4.65 4.05
CA ALA A 92 -4.23 -4.02 5.32
C ALA A 92 -5.71 -4.24 5.61
N LYS A 93 -6.05 -4.87 6.74
CA LYS A 93 -7.45 -5.13 7.13
C LYS A 93 -8.23 -3.86 7.47
N ASN A 94 -7.54 -2.83 7.94
CA ASN A 94 -8.16 -1.58 8.38
C ASN A 94 -7.71 -0.41 7.51
N LYS A 95 -6.41 -0.07 7.57
CA LYS A 95 -5.89 1.11 6.89
C LYS A 95 -4.44 0.93 6.46
N LEU A 96 -4.13 1.37 5.25
CA LEU A 96 -2.76 1.60 4.77
C LEU A 96 -2.49 3.11 4.80
N ILE A 97 -1.34 3.51 5.37
CA ILE A 97 -0.90 4.91 5.41
C ILE A 97 0.52 4.97 4.87
N LEU A 98 0.73 5.73 3.80
CA LEU A 98 2.05 6.06 3.27
C LEU A 98 2.30 7.54 3.55
N LYS A 99 3.40 7.84 4.25
CA LYS A 99 3.81 9.20 4.62
C LYS A 99 5.31 9.32 4.42
N ALA A 100 5.71 10.27 3.59
CA ALA A 100 7.09 10.62 3.35
C ALA A 100 7.13 12.07 2.83
N ASP A 101 8.31 12.67 2.81
CA ASP A 101 8.52 13.97 2.16
C ASP A 101 8.32 13.88 0.64
N LEU A 102 8.65 12.72 0.06
CA LEU A 102 8.43 12.37 -1.35
C LEU A 102 7.92 10.92 -1.46
N ILE A 103 6.90 10.71 -2.27
CA ILE A 103 6.39 9.39 -2.67
C ILE A 103 6.33 9.37 -4.20
N GLU A 104 7.08 8.45 -4.81
CA GLU A 104 7.11 8.21 -6.25
C GLU A 104 6.58 6.79 -6.52
N ILE A 105 5.68 6.66 -7.49
CA ILE A 105 5.10 5.39 -7.92
C ILE A 105 5.27 5.32 -9.42
N GLU A 106 6.07 4.36 -9.88
CA GLU A 106 6.40 4.17 -11.29
C GLU A 106 6.11 2.72 -11.70
N SER A 107 5.60 2.55 -12.92
CA SER A 107 5.51 1.25 -13.58
C SER A 107 6.32 1.34 -14.87
N HIS A 108 7.33 0.47 -15.02
CA HIS A 108 8.17 0.41 -16.23
C HIS A 108 7.69 -0.65 -17.23
N ASN A 109 6.53 -1.25 -16.99
CA ASN A 109 6.02 -2.26 -17.91
C ASN A 109 5.74 -1.62 -19.28
N THR A 110 6.16 -2.31 -20.35
CA THR A 110 5.95 -1.89 -21.74
C THR A 110 4.67 -2.46 -22.35
N SER A 111 3.91 -3.28 -21.61
CA SER A 111 2.60 -3.80 -22.00
C SER A 111 1.45 -2.85 -21.60
N GLU A 112 0.20 -3.25 -21.86
CA GLU A 112 -1.02 -2.49 -21.55
C GLU A 112 -1.27 -2.26 -20.05
N ASP A 113 -0.47 -2.87 -19.17
CA ASP A 113 -0.65 -2.78 -17.71
C ASP A 113 0.14 -1.62 -17.12
N GLY A 114 -0.46 -0.92 -16.15
CA GLY A 114 0.14 0.23 -15.51
C GLY A 114 -0.27 0.37 -14.05
N VAL A 115 -0.28 1.61 -13.57
CA VAL A 115 -0.74 1.94 -12.21
C VAL A 115 -2.26 2.10 -12.22
N THR A 116 -2.98 1.19 -11.57
CA THR A 116 -4.44 1.25 -11.43
C THR A 116 -4.83 1.53 -9.98
N ILE A 117 -5.66 2.55 -9.76
CA ILE A 117 -6.23 2.87 -8.44
C ILE A 117 -7.73 2.62 -8.49
N MET A 118 -8.20 1.62 -7.75
CA MET A 118 -9.63 1.29 -7.61
C MET A 118 -10.06 1.53 -6.16
N ALA A 119 -11.21 2.16 -5.99
CA ALA A 119 -11.86 2.32 -4.68
C ALA A 119 -13.36 2.06 -4.82
N GLU A 120 -13.94 1.38 -3.82
CA GLU A 120 -15.38 1.08 -3.81
C GLU A 120 -16.26 2.30 -3.52
N HIS A 121 -15.71 3.31 -2.85
CA HIS A 121 -16.44 4.51 -2.46
C HIS A 121 -15.83 5.77 -3.08
N ASP A 122 -14.69 6.24 -2.54
CA ASP A 122 -14.11 7.54 -2.94
C ASP A 122 -12.63 7.44 -3.28
N ILE A 123 -12.21 8.23 -4.27
CA ILE A 123 -10.81 8.62 -4.51
C ILE A 123 -10.73 10.13 -4.36
N LYS A 124 -9.88 10.62 -3.44
CA LYS A 124 -9.67 12.05 -3.20
C LYS A 124 -8.22 12.45 -3.44
N LEU A 125 -8.00 13.33 -4.40
CA LEU A 125 -6.71 13.94 -4.69
C LEU A 125 -6.71 15.39 -4.17
N ARG A 126 -5.88 15.70 -3.17
CA ARG A 126 -5.75 17.05 -2.61
C ARG A 126 -4.29 17.47 -2.58
N ALA A 127 -3.97 18.56 -3.27
CA ALA A 127 -2.68 19.22 -3.20
C ALA A 127 -2.85 20.64 -2.65
N LYS A 128 -1.84 21.15 -1.92
CA LYS A 128 -1.85 22.54 -1.41
C LYS A 128 -1.47 23.57 -2.47
N ASN A 129 -0.63 23.18 -3.43
CA ASN A 129 -0.10 24.08 -4.46
C ASN A 129 -0.74 23.79 -5.82
N ASN A 130 -0.46 22.62 -6.40
CA ASN A 130 -0.95 22.24 -7.73
C ASN A 130 -1.17 20.73 -7.85
N THR A 131 -2.10 20.36 -8.72
CA THR A 131 -2.26 19.01 -9.25
C THR A 131 -2.11 19.12 -10.76
N ILE A 132 -1.17 18.35 -11.34
CA ILE A 132 -0.93 18.31 -12.79
C ILE A 132 -1.24 16.91 -13.27
N ILE A 133 -2.06 16.79 -14.32
CA ILE A 133 -2.34 15.53 -15.01
C ILE A 133 -1.82 15.70 -16.44
N THR A 134 -0.82 14.92 -16.81
CA THR A 134 -0.20 14.94 -18.14
C THR A 134 -0.28 13.54 -18.72
N SER A 135 -0.85 13.44 -19.91
CA SER A 135 -1.02 12.20 -20.66
C SER A 135 -1.28 12.54 -22.12
N ASP A 136 -1.01 11.60 -23.03
CA ASP A 136 -1.42 11.73 -24.44
C ASP A 136 -2.95 11.76 -24.57
N ASN A 137 -3.65 10.99 -23.71
CA ASN A 137 -5.11 10.92 -23.67
C ASN A 137 -5.61 10.92 -22.22
N ILE A 138 -6.62 11.75 -21.94
CA ILE A 138 -7.35 11.76 -20.66
C ILE A 138 -8.83 11.60 -20.98
N THR A 139 -9.45 10.56 -20.41
CA THR A 139 -10.89 10.29 -20.53
C THR A 139 -11.52 10.37 -19.16
N ILE A 140 -12.59 11.18 -19.05
CA ILE A 140 -13.43 11.24 -17.84
C ILE A 140 -14.80 10.73 -18.25
N ASP A 141 -15.15 9.54 -17.77
CA ASP A 141 -16.48 8.96 -17.91
C ASP A 141 -17.18 8.99 -16.56
N ALA A 142 -18.36 9.60 -16.50
CA ALA A 142 -19.14 9.74 -15.28
C ALA A 142 -20.61 9.46 -15.58
N HIS A 143 -21.20 8.52 -14.83
CA HIS A 143 -22.59 8.11 -15.05
C HIS A 143 -23.58 9.26 -14.79
N GLU A 144 -23.35 10.05 -13.75
CA GLU A 144 -24.25 11.15 -13.39
C GLU A 144 -23.72 12.51 -13.83
N ARG A 145 -22.53 12.90 -13.38
CA ARG A 145 -22.06 14.28 -13.51
C ARG A 145 -20.55 14.42 -13.42
N VAL A 146 -20.03 15.44 -14.11
CA VAL A 146 -18.69 16.00 -13.91
C VAL A 146 -18.88 17.47 -13.51
N LEU A 147 -18.35 17.86 -12.35
CA LEU A 147 -18.44 19.24 -11.85
C LEU A 147 -17.05 19.85 -11.76
N THR A 148 -16.86 20.97 -12.44
CA THR A 148 -15.64 21.78 -12.38
C THR A 148 -15.99 23.16 -11.84
N HIS A 149 -15.32 23.58 -10.76
CA HIS A 149 -15.48 24.89 -10.15
C HIS A 149 -14.11 25.54 -9.95
N SER A 150 -14.00 26.82 -10.27
CA SER A 150 -12.82 27.65 -10.05
C SER A 150 -13.28 29.01 -9.54
N GLU A 151 -12.64 29.52 -8.48
CA GLU A 151 -12.86 30.91 -8.03
C GLU A 151 -12.26 31.91 -9.03
N GLY A 152 -11.25 31.47 -9.79
CA GLY A 152 -10.64 32.22 -10.87
C GLY A 152 -11.12 31.75 -12.24
N TRP A 153 -10.18 31.64 -13.17
CA TRP A 153 -10.49 31.22 -14.54
C TRP A 153 -10.50 29.70 -14.66
N THR A 154 -11.41 29.20 -15.49
CA THR A 154 -11.34 27.85 -16.09
C THR A 154 -11.06 28.04 -17.57
N VAL A 155 -9.90 27.56 -18.04
CA VAL A 155 -9.45 27.75 -19.43
C VAL A 155 -9.36 26.40 -20.12
N LEU A 156 -10.07 26.23 -21.23
CA LEU A 156 -9.96 25.08 -22.11
C LEU A 156 -9.25 25.51 -23.39
N MET A 157 -8.13 24.87 -23.72
CA MET A 157 -7.35 25.17 -24.92
C MET A 157 -7.09 23.88 -25.70
N GLY A 158 -7.34 23.91 -27.00
CA GLY A 158 -7.07 22.79 -27.90
C GLY A 158 -7.39 23.19 -29.33
N GLN A 159 -6.84 22.44 -30.30
CA GLN A 159 -7.11 22.68 -31.73
C GLN A 159 -8.61 22.54 -32.05
N TYR A 160 -9.31 21.65 -31.35
CA TYR A 160 -10.75 21.45 -31.45
C TYR A 160 -11.37 21.28 -30.06
N ILE A 161 -12.30 22.16 -29.70
CA ILE A 161 -13.13 22.02 -28.51
C ILE A 161 -14.56 21.83 -29.00
N ARG A 162 -15.15 20.66 -28.71
CA ARG A 162 -16.54 20.36 -29.03
C ARG A 162 -17.34 20.30 -27.74
N LEU A 163 -18.17 21.31 -27.52
CA LEU A 163 -19.16 21.32 -26.46
C LEU A 163 -20.50 20.96 -27.09
N HIS A 164 -21.07 19.82 -26.72
CA HIS A 164 -22.37 19.39 -27.21
C HIS A 164 -23.39 19.51 -26.08
N GLU A 165 -24.11 20.63 -26.06
CA GLU A 165 -25.17 20.88 -25.08
C GLU A 165 -26.53 20.40 -25.62
N PRO A 166 -27.33 19.64 -24.86
CA PRO A 166 -28.73 19.41 -25.20
C PRO A 166 -29.51 20.74 -25.18
N GLN A 167 -30.46 20.94 -26.11
CA GLN A 167 -31.19 22.21 -26.39
C GLN A 167 -32.13 22.72 -25.26
N THR A 168 -31.81 22.50 -23.99
CA THR A 168 -32.63 22.93 -22.85
C THR A 168 -31.97 24.09 -22.10
N LYS A 169 -32.80 25.07 -21.68
CA LYS A 169 -32.41 26.37 -21.11
C LYS A 169 -31.32 26.27 -20.04
N ILE A 170 -30.32 27.14 -20.20
CA ILE A 170 -28.99 27.23 -19.56
C ILE A 170 -28.98 27.26 -18.02
N CYS A 171 -30.10 27.48 -17.33
CA CYS A 171 -30.14 27.36 -15.87
C CYS A 171 -31.55 27.04 -15.38
N PRO A 172 -31.83 25.80 -14.95
CA PRO A 172 -33.03 25.51 -14.19
C PRO A 172 -32.99 26.24 -12.83
N ALA A 173 -34.11 26.78 -12.37
CA ALA A 173 -34.17 27.54 -11.11
C ALA A 173 -33.69 26.76 -9.86
N PHE A 174 -33.59 25.42 -9.94
CA PHE A 174 -33.08 24.58 -8.86
C PHE A 174 -31.55 24.44 -8.82
N LEU A 175 -30.83 24.95 -9.83
CA LEU A 175 -29.39 24.75 -9.95
C LEU A 175 -28.60 25.46 -8.85
N GLU A 176 -29.08 26.62 -8.39
CA GLU A 176 -28.47 27.37 -7.28
C GLU A 176 -28.54 26.60 -5.96
N GLU A 177 -29.74 26.17 -5.56
CA GLU A 177 -29.95 25.36 -4.35
C GLU A 177 -29.17 24.04 -4.40
N TYR A 178 -29.03 23.46 -5.60
CA TYR A 178 -28.25 22.26 -5.80
C TYR A 178 -26.74 22.50 -5.67
N ILE A 179 -26.20 23.57 -6.29
CA ILE A 179 -24.79 23.96 -6.16
C ILE A 179 -24.48 24.24 -4.70
N GLU A 180 -25.33 25.00 -4.00
CA GLU A 180 -25.16 25.31 -2.57
C GLU A 180 -25.09 24.06 -1.70
N ASN A 181 -25.92 23.05 -1.99
CA ASN A 181 -25.88 21.77 -1.29
C ASN A 181 -24.61 20.96 -1.57
N GLN A 182 -24.11 20.96 -2.81
CA GLN A 182 -22.89 20.24 -3.18
C GLN A 182 -21.62 20.89 -2.61
N ILE A 183 -21.56 22.24 -2.58
CA ILE A 183 -20.41 22.97 -2.02
C ILE A 183 -20.43 23.07 -0.49
N LYS A 184 -21.54 22.70 0.17
CA LYS A 184 -21.64 22.71 1.64
C LYS A 184 -20.58 21.82 2.30
N THR A 185 -20.21 20.72 1.64
CA THR A 185 -19.15 19.79 2.11
C THR A 185 -17.74 20.33 1.86
N LEU A 186 -17.60 21.35 1.03
CA LEU A 186 -16.34 22.02 0.69
C LEU A 186 -16.04 23.22 1.61
N LYS A 187 -17.03 23.76 2.33
CA LYS A 187 -16.91 24.91 3.25
C LYS A 187 -16.46 24.53 4.68
N ASN A 188 -15.52 23.58 4.80
CA ASN A 188 -14.82 23.28 6.07
C ASN A 188 -13.45 23.95 6.11
#